data_AF-A0A924ZKC7-F1
#
_entry.id   AF-A0A924ZKC7-F1
#
_cell.length_a   1.000
_cell.length_b   1.000
_cell.length_c   1.000
_cell.angle_alpha   90.00
_cell.angle_beta   90.00
_cell.angle_gamma   90.00
#
_symmetry.space_group_name_H-M   'P 1'
#
loop_
_entity.id
_entity.type
_entity.pdbx_description
1 polymer ?
#
loop_
_entity_poly.entity_id
_entity_poly.type
_entity_poly.pdbx_seq_one_letter_code
_entity_poly.pdbx_strand_id
1 'polypeptide(L)'
;MRSINYIFIPVCVSLVTSGCFPVHTARDPKAAEVVTNENEGGQPGKVTVGGAAVPLLQKRIMIELNGGNGINGSPAPLKKSSTPEIMAQVSPTTDLNEQSHANSLLAIGCAATEVQEYAQNNNLKIEKVPDTVDDTLTLRSNTVMFCGKTTFNVSQLVVQSHHVIMTKATLALYGIYGGIEILTNSLTMNGKNKIETKGIKLTVSSVQAPDITLIVYNEISETDGTLVLRSTGTKYTTGKY
;
A
#
# COMPACT_ATOMS: atom_id res chain seq x y z
N MET A 1 19.40 -41.83 -10.35
CA MET A 1 19.52 -41.45 -8.92
C MET A 1 20.98 -41.09 -8.68
N ARG A 2 21.30 -39.80 -8.49
CA ARG A 2 22.67 -39.32 -8.27
C ARG A 2 22.78 -38.80 -6.84
N SER A 3 23.67 -39.41 -6.06
CA SER A 3 23.95 -39.08 -4.68
C SER A 3 24.63 -37.72 -4.56
N ILE A 4 24.13 -36.86 -3.67
CA ILE A 4 24.75 -35.60 -3.29
C ILE A 4 25.60 -35.88 -2.05
N ASN A 5 26.92 -35.71 -2.18
CA ASN A 5 27.85 -35.75 -1.04
C ASN A 5 27.92 -34.34 -0.43
N TYR A 6 27.56 -34.21 0.84
CA TYR A 6 27.81 -33.02 1.64
C TYR A 6 29.12 -33.19 2.40
N ILE A 7 30.03 -32.22 2.29
CA ILE A 7 31.23 -32.13 3.13
C ILE A 7 31.02 -30.96 4.08
N PHE A 8 30.96 -31.27 5.37
CA PHE A 8 30.98 -30.31 6.47
C PHE A 8 32.42 -29.82 6.68
N ILE A 9 32.62 -28.51 6.82
CA ILE A 9 33.88 -27.95 7.32
C ILE A 9 33.57 -26.99 8.49
N PRO A 10 34.13 -27.22 9.68
CA PRO A 10 34.00 -26.30 10.80
C PRO A 10 34.95 -25.10 10.62
N VAL A 11 34.46 -23.90 10.94
CA VAL A 11 35.30 -22.71 11.00
C VAL A 11 35.77 -22.53 12.44
N CYS A 12 37.08 -22.65 12.66
CA CYS A 12 37.74 -22.18 13.87
C CYS A 12 38.41 -20.83 13.60
N VAL A 13 38.15 -19.86 14.45
CA VAL A 13 38.87 -18.58 14.52
C VAL A 13 39.70 -18.58 15.81
N SER A 14 41.01 -18.38 15.70
CA SER A 14 41.79 -17.50 16.59
C SER A 14 43.29 -17.50 16.29
N LEU A 15 43.80 -16.29 16.02
CA LEU A 15 45.03 -15.67 16.54
C LEU A 15 46.39 -16.40 16.46
N VAL A 16 47.31 -15.72 15.76
CA VAL A 16 48.78 -15.70 15.89
C VAL A 16 49.52 -16.99 15.55
N THR A 17 49.98 -17.10 14.31
CA THR A 17 51.41 -17.22 13.95
C THR A 17 51.56 -17.34 12.43
N SER A 18 52.64 -16.75 11.93
CA SER A 18 53.05 -16.64 10.53
C SER A 18 53.14 -17.98 9.78
N GLY A 19 52.46 -18.05 8.62
CA GLY A 19 52.65 -19.10 7.62
C GLY A 19 51.92 -18.75 6.33
N CYS A 20 52.64 -18.23 5.33
CA CYS A 20 52.12 -18.05 3.97
C CYS A 20 52.11 -19.40 3.25
N PHE A 21 50.97 -19.79 2.68
CA PHE A 21 50.87 -20.88 1.71
C PHE A 21 50.00 -20.48 0.52
N PRO A 22 50.30 -21.01 -0.68
CA PRO A 22 49.98 -20.37 -1.95
C PRO A 22 48.49 -20.39 -2.29
N VAL A 23 48.07 -19.25 -2.84
CA VAL A 23 46.81 -19.04 -3.55
C VAL A 23 46.81 -19.89 -4.83
N HIS A 24 45.91 -20.85 -4.92
CA HIS A 24 45.48 -21.41 -6.20
C HIS A 24 44.18 -20.72 -6.63
N THR A 25 44.31 -19.73 -7.51
CA THR A 25 43.20 -19.16 -8.27
C THR A 25 42.73 -20.18 -9.30
N ALA A 26 41.69 -20.95 -8.95
CA ALA A 26 40.89 -21.63 -9.95
C ALA A 26 40.14 -20.56 -10.77
N ARG A 27 40.56 -20.42 -12.02
CA ARG A 27 39.86 -19.65 -13.05
C ARG A 27 38.56 -20.38 -13.44
N ASP A 28 37.47 -19.61 -13.36
CA ASP A 28 36.19 -19.73 -14.08
C ASP A 28 35.35 -21.01 -13.89
N PRO A 29 34.04 -20.83 -13.66
CA PRO A 29 33.21 -20.45 -14.78
C PRO A 29 32.63 -19.06 -14.58
N LYS A 30 32.79 -18.20 -15.61
CA LYS A 30 31.89 -17.10 -15.93
C LYS A 30 30.51 -17.43 -15.36
N ALA A 31 30.14 -16.74 -14.28
CA ALA A 31 28.77 -16.71 -13.84
C ALA A 31 27.97 -16.37 -15.10
N ALA A 32 27.10 -17.29 -15.52
CA ALA A 32 26.19 -17.02 -16.61
C ALA A 32 25.53 -15.69 -16.26
N GLU A 33 25.81 -14.68 -17.07
CA GLU A 33 25.13 -13.41 -17.00
C GLU A 33 23.68 -13.76 -17.28
N VAL A 34 22.90 -13.90 -16.21
CA VAL A 34 21.46 -14.01 -16.32
C VAL A 34 21.05 -12.64 -16.81
N VAL A 35 20.99 -12.50 -18.14
CA VAL A 35 20.24 -11.44 -18.78
C VAL A 35 18.80 -11.70 -18.37
N THR A 36 18.40 -11.13 -17.23
CA THR A 36 16.99 -11.02 -16.89
C THR A 36 16.41 -10.11 -17.94
N ASN A 37 15.77 -10.71 -18.95
CA ASN A 37 15.00 -9.96 -19.94
C ASN A 37 14.14 -8.95 -19.19
N GLU A 38 14.32 -7.67 -19.49
CA GLU A 38 13.61 -6.50 -18.96
C GLU A 38 12.13 -6.47 -19.42
N ASN A 39 11.48 -7.63 -19.48
CA ASN A 39 10.12 -7.86 -19.93
C ASN A 39 9.09 -7.78 -18.79
N GLU A 40 9.47 -7.15 -17.69
CA GLU A 40 8.68 -7.19 -16.47
C GLU A 40 7.61 -6.09 -16.57
N GLY A 41 6.33 -6.49 -16.56
CA GLY A 41 5.25 -5.52 -16.33
C GLY A 41 5.47 -4.73 -15.03
N GLY A 42 4.70 -3.66 -14.83
CA GLY A 42 4.84 -2.81 -13.65
C GLY A 42 4.72 -3.60 -12.35
N GLN A 43 5.51 -3.22 -11.35
CA GLN A 43 5.33 -3.76 -10.00
C GLN A 43 4.14 -3.07 -9.32
N PRO A 44 3.42 -3.74 -8.42
CA PRO A 44 2.45 -3.05 -7.57
C PRO A 44 3.17 -2.02 -6.69
N GLY A 45 2.43 -0.99 -6.29
CA GLY A 45 2.83 -0.03 -5.28
C GLY A 45 3.09 -0.71 -3.94
N LYS A 46 3.90 -0.06 -3.12
CA LYS A 46 4.15 -0.48 -1.76
C LYS A 46 2.85 -0.36 -0.95
N VAL A 47 2.59 -1.37 -0.12
CA VAL A 47 1.47 -1.33 0.84
C VAL A 47 2.04 -1.29 2.24
N THR A 48 1.75 -0.22 2.97
CA THR A 48 2.17 -0.01 4.35
C THR A 48 0.96 -0.08 5.28
N VAL A 49 1.04 -0.91 6.32
CA VAL A 49 -0.01 -1.05 7.34
C VAL A 49 0.60 -0.89 8.73
N GLY A 50 -0.01 -0.04 9.56
CA GLY A 50 0.53 0.26 10.89
C GLY A 50 -0.51 0.35 12.02
N GLY A 51 -0.02 0.19 13.25
CA GLY A 51 -0.76 0.35 14.50
C GLY A 51 -1.85 -0.69 14.71
N ALA A 52 -3.04 -0.25 15.12
CA ALA A 52 -4.19 -1.09 15.44
C ALA A 52 -4.69 -1.94 14.25
N ALA A 53 -4.28 -1.62 13.03
CA ALA A 53 -4.55 -2.44 11.85
C ALA A 53 -3.74 -3.75 11.81
N VAL A 54 -2.54 -3.77 12.41
CA VAL A 54 -1.61 -4.91 12.32
C VAL A 54 -2.18 -6.20 12.91
N PRO A 55 -2.77 -6.22 14.12
CA PRO A 55 -3.34 -7.44 14.70
C PRO A 55 -4.52 -8.03 13.91
N LEU A 56 -5.10 -7.26 12.99
CA LEU A 56 -6.27 -7.65 12.19
C LEU A 56 -5.92 -8.13 10.77
N LEU A 57 -4.64 -8.13 10.41
CA LEU A 57 -4.15 -8.69 9.14
C LEU A 57 -4.52 -10.16 9.02
N GLN A 58 -4.89 -10.58 7.81
CA GLN A 58 -5.36 -11.93 7.45
C GLN A 58 -6.70 -12.36 8.11
N LYS A 59 -7.26 -11.56 9.02
CA LYS A 59 -8.58 -11.80 9.64
C LYS A 59 -9.64 -10.90 9.04
N ARG A 60 -9.42 -9.58 9.14
CA ARG A 60 -10.36 -8.55 8.66
C ARG A 60 -9.74 -7.66 7.59
N ILE A 61 -8.41 -7.53 7.58
CA ILE A 61 -7.66 -6.74 6.61
C ILE A 61 -6.81 -7.69 5.75
N MET A 62 -7.03 -7.66 4.45
CA MET A 62 -6.31 -8.47 3.47
C MET A 62 -5.50 -7.59 2.53
N ILE A 63 -4.27 -7.99 2.24
CA ILE A 63 -3.40 -7.29 1.28
C ILE A 63 -3.30 -8.14 0.01
N GLU A 64 -3.60 -7.54 -1.13
CA GLU A 64 -3.53 -8.17 -2.44
C GLU A 64 -2.57 -7.39 -3.34
N LEU A 65 -1.48 -8.03 -3.76
CA LEU A 65 -0.48 -7.45 -4.62
C LEU A 65 -0.46 -8.17 -5.96
N ASN A 66 -0.68 -7.42 -7.04
CA ASN A 66 -0.70 -7.97 -8.38
C ASN A 66 0.33 -7.27 -9.25
N GLY A 67 1.22 -8.05 -9.86
CA GLY A 67 2.05 -7.56 -10.95
C GLY A 67 1.19 -7.08 -12.12
N GLY A 68 1.67 -6.05 -12.81
CA GLY A 68 1.13 -5.64 -14.09
C GLY A 68 1.48 -6.65 -15.19
N ASN A 69 0.98 -6.43 -16.41
CA ASN A 69 1.26 -7.33 -17.52
C ASN A 69 2.53 -6.89 -18.26
N GLY A 70 3.43 -7.83 -18.54
CA GLY A 70 4.59 -7.59 -19.41
C GLY A 70 4.23 -7.58 -20.90
N ILE A 71 5.25 -7.44 -21.75
CA ILE A 71 5.12 -7.34 -23.22
C ILE A 71 4.37 -8.55 -23.82
N ASN A 72 4.56 -9.73 -23.24
CA ASN A 72 3.90 -10.98 -23.65
C ASN A 72 2.47 -11.14 -23.09
N GLY A 73 1.93 -10.13 -22.40
CA GLY A 73 0.62 -10.17 -21.76
C GLY A 73 0.55 -10.97 -20.46
N SER A 74 1.63 -11.64 -20.06
CA SER A 74 1.70 -12.40 -18.81
C SER A 74 1.88 -11.47 -17.61
N PRO A 75 1.30 -11.77 -16.43
CA PRO A 75 1.56 -11.02 -15.21
C PRO A 75 3.04 -11.07 -14.83
N ALA A 76 3.60 -9.92 -14.44
CA ALA A 76 4.96 -9.82 -13.91
C ALA A 76 5.04 -10.53 -12.56
N PRO A 77 6.10 -11.31 -12.30
CA PRO A 77 6.35 -11.84 -10.97
C PRO A 77 6.54 -10.69 -9.97
N LEU A 78 6.09 -10.89 -8.73
CA LEU A 78 6.27 -9.94 -7.66
C LEU A 78 7.74 -9.93 -7.21
N LYS A 79 8.35 -8.76 -7.16
CA LYS A 79 9.69 -8.57 -6.60
C LYS A 79 9.64 -8.53 -5.08
N LYS A 80 10.78 -8.83 -4.45
CA LYS A 80 10.94 -8.68 -2.99
C LYS A 80 10.68 -7.23 -2.54
N SER A 81 10.97 -6.24 -3.37
CA SER A 81 10.67 -4.83 -3.07
C SER A 81 9.17 -4.52 -2.94
N SER A 82 8.31 -5.39 -3.46
CA SER A 82 6.85 -5.27 -3.33
C SER A 82 6.30 -5.90 -2.05
N THR A 83 7.15 -6.41 -1.14
CA THR A 83 6.65 -6.94 0.14
C THR A 83 5.97 -5.84 0.95
N PRO A 84 4.78 -6.09 1.53
CA PRO A 84 4.13 -5.12 2.40
C PRO A 84 5.01 -4.74 3.59
N GLU A 85 4.94 -3.48 3.99
CA GLU A 85 5.58 -3.00 5.22
C GLU A 85 4.56 -3.01 6.36
N ILE A 86 4.90 -3.69 7.46
CA ILE A 86 4.02 -3.86 8.61
C ILE A 86 4.66 -3.20 9.84
N MET A 87 4.00 -2.19 10.41
CA MET A 87 4.49 -1.39 11.52
C MET A 87 3.66 -1.64 12.78
N ALA A 88 4.08 -2.57 13.64
CA ALA A 88 3.31 -2.94 14.84
C ALA A 88 3.13 -1.79 15.84
N GLN A 89 4.07 -0.85 15.89
CA GLN A 89 3.99 0.36 16.71
C GLN A 89 4.16 1.58 15.81
N VAL A 90 3.27 2.54 16.00
CA VAL A 90 3.30 3.83 15.33
C VAL A 90 3.08 4.90 16.39
N SER A 91 3.92 5.92 16.40
CA SER A 91 3.72 7.08 17.27
C SER A 91 2.61 7.94 16.67
N PRO A 92 1.63 8.41 17.47
CA PRO A 92 0.65 9.37 16.99
C PRO A 92 1.35 10.60 16.43
N THR A 93 0.97 11.02 15.22
CA THR A 93 1.46 12.28 14.66
C THR A 93 0.81 13.45 15.41
N THR A 94 1.61 14.41 15.85
CA THR A 94 1.14 15.66 16.48
C THR A 94 0.16 16.46 15.60
N ASP A 95 0.18 16.25 14.28
CA ASP A 95 -0.61 16.99 13.30
C ASP A 95 -2.08 16.55 13.20
N LEU A 96 -2.49 15.45 13.82
CA LEU A 96 -3.92 15.12 13.88
C LEU A 96 -4.71 16.06 14.83
N ASN A 97 -4.02 16.82 15.69
CA ASN A 97 -4.61 17.62 16.77
C ASN A 97 -4.97 19.07 16.39
N GLU A 98 -5.05 19.43 15.11
CA GLU A 98 -5.45 20.78 14.72
C GLU A 98 -6.91 21.07 15.17
N GLN A 99 -7.06 22.00 16.12
CA GLN A 99 -8.35 22.44 16.69
C GLN A 99 -9.36 22.92 15.63
N SER A 100 -8.89 23.37 14.46
CA SER A 100 -9.72 23.89 13.37
C SER A 100 -10.76 22.89 12.84
N HIS A 101 -10.55 21.58 13.05
CA HIS A 101 -11.41 20.54 12.52
C HIS A 101 -12.12 19.71 13.60
N ALA A 102 -12.07 20.12 14.87
CA ALA A 102 -12.49 19.30 16.01
C ALA A 102 -13.92 18.72 15.93
N ASN A 103 -14.84 19.41 15.26
CA ASN A 103 -16.24 18.99 15.08
C ASN A 103 -16.66 18.94 13.60
N SER A 104 -15.77 18.54 12.69
CA SER A 104 -16.14 18.46 11.27
C SER A 104 -16.32 17.03 10.74
N LEU A 105 -17.15 16.92 9.71
CA LEU A 105 -17.41 15.70 8.95
C LEU A 105 -17.23 15.97 7.45
N LEU A 106 -16.35 15.22 6.80
CA LEU A 106 -16.30 15.09 5.34
C LEU A 106 -16.91 13.75 4.94
N ALA A 107 -17.84 13.75 3.99
CA ALA A 107 -18.46 12.53 3.48
C ALA A 107 -18.33 12.43 1.96
N ILE A 108 -17.90 11.27 1.47
CA ILE A 108 -17.64 11.01 0.05
C ILE A 108 -18.39 9.75 -0.38
N GLY A 109 -19.23 9.89 -1.41
CA GLY A 109 -20.01 8.79 -1.97
C GLY A 109 -21.18 8.30 -1.11
N CYS A 110 -21.47 9.00 0.00
CA CYS A 110 -22.55 8.68 0.94
C CYS A 110 -23.87 9.35 0.56
N ALA A 111 -24.99 8.74 0.95
CA ALA A 111 -26.31 9.32 0.77
C ALA A 111 -26.50 10.53 1.71
N ALA A 112 -27.11 11.62 1.23
CA ALA A 112 -27.26 12.84 2.02
C ALA A 112 -27.98 12.61 3.36
N THR A 113 -28.98 11.72 3.39
CA THR A 113 -29.72 11.37 4.61
C THR A 113 -28.85 10.68 5.64
N GLU A 114 -28.01 9.72 5.22
CA GLU A 114 -27.06 9.00 6.09
C GLU A 114 -26.02 9.97 6.69
N VAL A 115 -25.50 10.90 5.87
CA VAL A 115 -24.55 11.92 6.32
C VAL A 115 -25.18 12.87 7.33
N GLN A 116 -26.41 13.34 7.06
CA GLN A 116 -27.12 14.25 7.96
C GLN A 116 -27.45 13.59 9.30
N GLU A 117 -27.94 12.35 9.28
CA GLU A 117 -28.25 11.58 10.49
C GLU A 117 -26.98 11.36 11.33
N TYR A 118 -25.89 10.90 10.72
CA TYR A 118 -24.63 10.70 11.42
C TYR A 118 -24.09 12.01 12.02
N ALA A 119 -24.11 13.09 11.24
CA ALA A 119 -23.67 14.40 11.68
C ALA A 119 -24.48 14.93 12.87
N GLN A 120 -25.81 14.80 12.83
CA GLN A 120 -26.69 15.23 13.93
C GLN A 120 -26.46 14.40 15.20
N ASN A 121 -26.38 13.08 15.08
CA ASN A 121 -26.20 12.17 16.21
C ASN A 121 -24.85 12.37 16.93
N ASN A 122 -23.84 12.85 16.21
CA ASN A 122 -22.49 13.06 16.74
C ASN A 122 -22.09 14.54 16.88
N ASN A 123 -23.04 15.47 16.70
CA ASN A 123 -22.81 16.92 16.77
C ASN A 123 -21.64 17.40 15.87
N LEU A 124 -21.59 16.90 14.63
CA LEU A 124 -20.58 17.26 13.64
C LEU A 124 -21.14 18.24 12.61
N LYS A 125 -20.30 19.16 12.16
CA LYS A 125 -20.58 20.07 11.05
C LYS A 125 -20.13 19.42 9.74
N ILE A 126 -21.04 19.29 8.80
CA ILE A 126 -20.72 18.78 7.46
C ILE A 126 -19.91 19.85 6.71
N GLU A 127 -18.73 19.46 6.23
CA GLU A 127 -17.85 20.29 5.40
C GLU A 127 -17.91 19.86 3.94
N LYS A 128 -17.58 20.80 3.06
CA LYS A 128 -17.41 20.49 1.63
C LYS A 128 -16.03 19.85 1.44
N VAL A 129 -15.96 18.82 0.61
CA VAL A 129 -14.68 18.26 0.14
C VAL A 129 -13.86 19.39 -0.50
N PRO A 130 -12.59 19.60 -0.07
CA PRO A 130 -11.75 20.65 -0.62
C PRO A 130 -11.41 20.38 -2.09
N ASP A 131 -11.06 21.44 -2.80
CA ASP A 131 -10.56 21.32 -4.17
C ASP A 131 -9.15 20.72 -4.17
N THR A 132 -8.80 20.02 -5.25
CA THR A 132 -7.47 19.44 -5.46
C THR A 132 -6.43 20.56 -5.67
N VAL A 133 -5.26 20.43 -5.04
CA VAL A 133 -4.10 21.33 -5.22
C VAL A 133 -2.91 20.51 -5.69
N ASP A 134 -2.25 20.92 -6.77
CA ASP A 134 -1.08 20.22 -7.34
C ASP A 134 -1.31 18.70 -7.51
N ASP A 135 -2.48 18.35 -8.04
CA ASP A 135 -2.91 16.95 -8.25
C ASP A 135 -2.93 16.09 -6.97
N THR A 136 -3.06 16.75 -5.81
CA THR A 136 -3.20 16.16 -4.49
C THR A 136 -4.52 16.57 -3.86
N LEU A 137 -5.29 15.59 -3.38
CA LEU A 137 -6.49 15.81 -2.58
C LEU A 137 -6.18 15.50 -1.12
N THR A 138 -6.18 16.53 -0.27
CA THR A 138 -5.96 16.38 1.17
C THR A 138 -7.28 16.54 1.92
N LEU A 139 -7.73 15.49 2.56
CA LEU A 139 -8.93 15.46 3.39
C LEU A 139 -8.52 15.57 4.87
N ARG A 140 -8.80 16.73 5.46
CA ARG A 140 -8.59 17.01 6.89
C ARG A 140 -9.91 17.32 7.56
N SER A 141 -10.30 16.49 8.52
CA SER A 141 -11.56 16.62 9.25
C SER A 141 -11.51 15.77 10.52
N ASN A 142 -12.31 16.08 11.55
CA ASN A 142 -12.44 15.17 12.70
C ASN A 142 -12.90 13.78 12.25
N THR A 143 -13.91 13.70 11.40
CA THR A 143 -14.42 12.45 10.83
C THR A 143 -14.43 12.49 9.30
N VAL A 144 -13.91 11.45 8.66
CA VAL A 144 -14.03 11.24 7.21
C VAL A 144 -14.81 9.96 6.93
N MET A 145 -15.92 10.08 6.22
CA MET A 145 -16.80 8.97 5.86
C MET A 145 -16.73 8.66 4.37
N PHE A 146 -16.48 7.40 4.04
CA PHE A 146 -16.48 6.88 2.68
C PHE A 146 -17.60 5.86 2.50
N CYS A 147 -18.40 6.04 1.45
CA CYS A 147 -19.46 5.10 1.08
C CYS A 147 -19.44 4.81 -0.42
N GLY A 148 -19.93 3.63 -0.80
CA GLY A 148 -20.07 3.26 -2.21
C GLY A 148 -18.75 3.23 -2.96
N LYS A 149 -18.76 3.50 -4.26
CA LYS A 149 -17.56 3.44 -5.10
C LYS A 149 -17.12 4.84 -5.52
N THR A 150 -15.88 5.19 -5.21
CA THR A 150 -15.27 6.46 -5.58
C THR A 150 -13.96 6.21 -6.30
N THR A 151 -13.76 6.90 -7.42
CA THR A 151 -12.49 6.91 -8.15
C THR A 151 -11.94 8.33 -8.10
N PHE A 152 -10.70 8.47 -7.66
CA PHE A 152 -10.02 9.75 -7.59
C PHE A 152 -9.12 9.90 -8.80
N ASN A 153 -9.29 11.01 -9.51
CA ASN A 153 -8.44 11.41 -10.62
C ASN A 153 -7.41 12.43 -10.11
N VAL A 154 -6.56 11.97 -9.19
CA VAL A 154 -5.48 12.71 -8.55
C VAL A 154 -4.26 11.80 -8.44
N SER A 155 -3.06 12.35 -8.38
CA SER A 155 -1.84 11.58 -8.10
C SER A 155 -1.79 11.11 -6.65
N GLN A 156 -2.26 11.92 -5.71
CA GLN A 156 -2.22 11.58 -4.28
C GLN A 156 -3.52 11.93 -3.57
N LEU A 157 -4.01 10.98 -2.77
CA LEU A 157 -5.08 11.17 -1.80
C LEU A 157 -4.49 11.04 -0.40
N VAL A 158 -4.55 12.11 0.39
CA VAL A 158 -4.11 12.11 1.79
C VAL A 158 -5.32 12.31 2.68
N VAL A 159 -5.57 11.38 3.60
CA VAL A 159 -6.65 11.44 4.58
C VAL A 159 -6.02 11.51 5.96
N GLN A 160 -6.26 12.61 6.66
CA GLN A 160 -5.78 12.85 8.01
C GLN A 160 -7.00 13.18 8.88
N SER A 161 -7.39 12.23 9.74
CA SER A 161 -8.64 12.35 10.49
C SER A 161 -8.61 11.61 11.82
N HIS A 162 -9.39 12.04 12.82
CA HIS A 162 -9.50 11.28 14.07
C HIS A 162 -10.28 9.97 13.85
N HIS A 163 -11.31 10.01 13.03
CA HIS A 163 -12.18 8.88 12.75
C HIS A 163 -12.35 8.70 11.24
N VAL A 164 -11.97 7.54 10.72
CA VAL A 164 -12.31 7.14 9.35
C VAL A 164 -13.41 6.08 9.39
N ILE A 165 -14.47 6.29 8.64
CA ILE A 165 -15.60 5.36 8.54
C ILE A 165 -15.72 4.90 7.09
N MET A 166 -15.67 3.59 6.87
CA MET A 166 -15.83 2.99 5.56
C MET A 166 -17.07 2.09 5.55
N THR A 167 -18.09 2.47 4.77
CA THR A 167 -19.34 1.71 4.65
C THR A 167 -19.52 1.19 3.23
N LYS A 168 -19.24 -0.11 3.03
CA LYS A 168 -19.27 -0.77 1.71
C LYS A 168 -18.49 0.05 0.66
N ALA A 169 -17.38 0.64 1.10
CA ALA A 169 -16.64 1.64 0.35
C ALA A 169 -15.61 1.00 -0.57
N THR A 170 -15.44 1.54 -1.77
CA THR A 170 -14.34 1.22 -2.70
C THR A 170 -13.69 2.52 -3.11
N LEU A 171 -12.47 2.75 -2.63
CA LEU A 171 -11.63 3.88 -3.02
C LEU A 171 -10.66 3.38 -4.09
N ALA A 172 -10.60 4.05 -5.23
CA ALA A 172 -9.70 3.68 -6.32
C ALA A 172 -8.91 4.89 -6.82
N LEU A 173 -7.60 4.73 -6.99
CA LEU A 173 -6.71 5.71 -7.60
C LEU A 173 -5.94 5.05 -8.75
N TYR A 174 -5.93 5.70 -9.91
CA TYR A 174 -5.25 5.22 -11.11
C TYR A 174 -4.17 6.21 -11.51
N GLY A 175 -2.90 5.79 -11.51
CA GLY A 175 -1.79 6.72 -11.72
C GLY A 175 -0.48 6.01 -12.04
N ILE A 176 0.57 6.81 -12.24
CA ILE A 176 1.95 6.34 -12.44
C ILE A 176 2.82 6.50 -11.18
N TYR A 177 2.45 7.41 -10.28
CA TYR A 177 3.12 7.68 -9.01
C TYR A 177 2.09 8.19 -7.99
N GLY A 178 2.55 8.43 -6.75
CA GLY A 178 1.71 8.91 -5.65
C GLY A 178 1.07 7.77 -4.88
N GLY A 179 -0.15 7.94 -4.39
CA GLY A 179 -0.80 6.90 -3.58
C GLY A 179 -2.03 7.36 -2.81
N ILE A 180 -2.58 6.42 -2.06
CA ILE A 180 -3.62 6.66 -1.07
C ILE A 180 -3.00 6.51 0.31
N GLU A 181 -2.99 7.59 1.08
CA GLU A 181 -2.53 7.61 2.46
C GLU A 181 -3.70 7.90 3.39
N ILE A 182 -3.96 7.01 4.33
CA ILE A 182 -4.96 7.17 5.38
C ILE A 182 -4.27 7.07 6.73
N LEU A 183 -4.24 8.20 7.43
CA LEU A 183 -3.71 8.33 8.78
C LEU A 183 -4.87 8.68 9.71
N THR A 184 -5.18 7.77 10.64
CA THR A 184 -6.31 7.98 11.54
C THR A 184 -6.12 7.40 12.93
N ASN A 185 -6.77 8.00 13.94
CA ASN A 185 -6.76 7.43 15.28
C ASN A 185 -7.65 6.18 15.36
N SER A 186 -8.78 6.20 14.66
CA SER A 186 -9.71 5.08 14.66
C SER A 186 -10.30 4.80 13.28
N LEU A 187 -10.52 3.52 12.99
CA LEU A 187 -11.13 3.07 11.74
C LEU A 187 -12.37 2.22 12.03
N THR A 188 -13.52 2.63 11.49
CA THR A 188 -14.74 1.82 11.48
C THR A 188 -14.97 1.25 10.09
N MET A 189 -15.20 -0.06 10.00
CA MET A 189 -15.42 -0.76 8.73
C MET A 189 -16.79 -1.43 8.74
N ASN A 190 -17.71 -1.04 7.87
CA ASN A 190 -19.03 -1.65 7.76
C ASN A 190 -19.14 -2.36 6.42
N GLY A 191 -19.46 -3.66 6.44
CA GLY A 191 -19.50 -4.50 5.23
C GLY A 191 -18.14 -4.67 4.54
N LYS A 192 -18.15 -4.91 3.23
CA LYS A 192 -16.94 -5.19 2.44
C LYS A 192 -16.36 -3.91 1.86
N ASN A 193 -15.20 -3.51 2.37
CA ASN A 193 -14.48 -2.31 1.94
C ASN A 193 -13.24 -2.65 1.12
N LYS A 194 -12.80 -1.72 0.27
CA LYS A 194 -11.61 -1.86 -0.57
C LYS A 194 -10.92 -0.52 -0.78
N ILE A 195 -9.60 -0.52 -0.69
CA ILE A 195 -8.73 0.57 -1.16
C ILE A 195 -7.86 -0.03 -2.27
N GLU A 196 -7.90 0.59 -3.45
CA GLU A 196 -7.26 0.06 -4.65
C GLU A 196 -6.40 1.13 -5.32
N THR A 197 -5.15 0.79 -5.61
CA THR A 197 -4.30 1.54 -6.53
C THR A 197 -3.99 0.70 -7.75
N LYS A 198 -3.96 1.36 -8.91
CA LYS A 198 -3.65 0.67 -10.16
C LYS A 198 -2.81 1.54 -11.08
N GLY A 199 -1.72 0.94 -11.55
CA GLY A 199 -0.90 1.51 -12.60
C GLY A 199 -1.68 1.70 -13.90
N ILE A 200 -1.48 2.83 -14.57
CA ILE A 200 -2.04 3.05 -15.92
C ILE A 200 -1.36 2.15 -16.97
N LYS A 201 -1.93 2.12 -18.18
CA LYS A 201 -1.32 1.43 -19.32
C LYS A 201 -0.23 2.32 -19.91
N LEU A 202 0.95 1.77 -20.15
CA LEU A 202 2.09 2.48 -20.74
C LEU A 202 2.65 1.69 -21.93
N THR A 203 3.20 2.42 -22.90
CA THR A 203 3.83 1.87 -24.11
C THR A 203 5.37 1.86 -24.04
N VAL A 204 5.95 2.65 -23.13
CA VAL A 204 7.39 2.94 -23.11
C VAL A 204 8.15 2.27 -21.97
N SER A 205 7.56 2.15 -20.79
CA SER A 205 8.20 1.52 -19.63
C SER A 205 7.19 1.00 -18.62
N SER A 206 7.58 -0.05 -17.90
CA SER A 206 6.89 -0.51 -16.72
C SER A 206 7.26 0.38 -15.53
N VAL A 207 6.31 1.10 -14.96
CA VAL A 207 6.50 1.80 -13.68
C VAL A 207 5.74 1.11 -12.57
N GLN A 208 6.21 1.32 -11.34
CA GLN A 208 5.51 0.88 -10.15
C GLN A 208 4.15 1.59 -10.07
N ALA A 209 3.13 0.90 -9.55
CA ALA A 209 1.84 1.54 -9.28
C ALA A 209 1.91 2.46 -8.05
N PRO A 210 0.91 3.34 -7.86
CA PRO A 210 0.81 4.18 -6.68
C PRO A 210 0.72 3.36 -5.39
N ASP A 211 1.22 3.91 -4.30
CA ASP A 211 1.33 3.26 -3.00
C ASP A 211 0.01 3.31 -2.21
N ILE A 212 -0.13 2.42 -1.21
CA ILE A 212 -1.21 2.47 -0.23
C ILE A 212 -0.60 2.50 1.17
N THR A 213 -0.92 3.52 1.95
CA THR A 213 -0.55 3.62 3.36
C THR A 213 -1.81 3.66 4.21
N LEU A 214 -1.94 2.72 5.15
CA LEU A 214 -3.01 2.70 6.15
C LEU A 214 -2.38 2.64 7.55
N ILE A 215 -2.42 3.75 8.26
CA ILE A 215 -1.97 3.82 9.65
C ILE A 215 -3.19 4.11 10.52
N VAL A 216 -3.48 3.18 11.43
CA VAL A 216 -4.53 3.34 12.45
C VAL A 216 -3.85 3.38 13.81
N TYR A 217 -3.80 4.55 14.46
CA TYR A 217 -2.98 4.71 15.67
C TYR A 217 -3.53 3.94 16.87
N ASN A 218 -4.84 4.02 17.14
CA ASN A 218 -5.39 3.57 18.41
C ASN A 218 -6.27 2.32 18.27
N GLU A 219 -7.32 2.38 17.45
CA GLU A 219 -8.32 1.32 17.45
C GLU A 219 -9.02 1.09 16.09
N ILE A 220 -9.52 -0.13 15.92
CA ILE A 220 -10.44 -0.46 14.83
C ILE A 220 -11.71 -0.98 15.46
N SER A 221 -12.83 -0.32 15.20
CA SER A 221 -14.13 -0.66 15.78
C SER A 221 -14.49 -2.13 15.50
N GLU A 222 -15.02 -2.80 16.51
CA GLU A 222 -15.51 -4.17 16.41
C GLU A 222 -16.85 -4.19 15.65
N THR A 223 -16.74 -4.38 14.35
CA THR A 223 -17.86 -4.49 13.42
C THR A 223 -17.64 -5.72 12.53
N ASP A 224 -18.67 -6.12 11.79
CA ASP A 224 -18.64 -7.24 10.84
C ASP A 224 -17.97 -6.88 9.49
N GLY A 225 -17.36 -5.70 9.38
CA GLY A 225 -16.71 -5.27 8.14
C GLY A 225 -15.29 -5.79 7.95
N THR A 226 -14.91 -5.86 6.67
CA THR A 226 -13.59 -6.28 6.16
C THR A 226 -13.01 -5.21 5.25
N LEU A 227 -11.69 -5.21 5.06
CA LEU A 227 -10.98 -4.30 4.16
C LEU A 227 -9.97 -5.05 3.30
N VAL A 228 -9.98 -4.78 2.00
CA VAL A 228 -8.96 -5.25 1.06
C VAL A 228 -8.09 -4.05 0.64
N LEU A 229 -6.79 -4.14 0.85
CA LEU A 229 -5.80 -3.22 0.32
C LEU A 229 -5.19 -3.86 -0.94
N ARG A 230 -5.52 -3.33 -2.12
CA ARG A 230 -5.10 -3.89 -3.40
C ARG A 230 -4.21 -2.93 -4.16
N SER A 231 -3.00 -3.36 -4.50
CA SER A 231 -2.17 -2.63 -5.47
C SER A 231 -1.90 -3.47 -6.71
N THR A 232 -2.08 -2.88 -7.89
CA THR A 232 -1.87 -3.54 -9.19
C THR A 232 -0.92 -2.74 -10.06
N GLY A 233 0.18 -3.36 -10.48
CA GLY A 233 1.19 -2.73 -11.34
C GLY A 233 0.70 -2.27 -12.72
N THR A 234 1.48 -1.42 -13.38
CA THR A 234 1.20 -0.93 -14.75
C THR A 234 1.20 -2.06 -15.78
N LYS A 235 0.28 -1.99 -16.74
CA LYS A 235 0.23 -2.95 -17.84
C LYS A 235 0.98 -2.38 -19.03
N TYR A 236 1.96 -3.13 -19.53
CA TYR A 236 2.59 -2.83 -20.79
C TYR A 236 1.62 -3.11 -21.94
N THR A 237 1.57 -2.22 -22.92
CA THR A 237 0.87 -2.46 -24.19
C THR A 237 1.83 -2.22 -25.35
N THR A 238 2.04 -3.24 -26.19
CA THR A 238 2.70 -3.05 -27.48
C THR A 238 1.78 -2.20 -28.35
N GLY A 239 2.10 -0.93 -28.51
CA GLY A 239 1.41 -0.09 -29.49
C GLY A 239 1.65 -0.66 -30.88
N LYS A 240 0.61 -1.17 -31.54
CA LYS A 240 0.59 -1.16 -33.01
C LYS A 240 0.30 0.30 -33.38
N TYR A 241 1.35 1.07 -33.65
CA TYR A 241 1.23 2.32 -34.38
C TYR A 241 0.98 2.00 -35.85
#